data_AF-A0A506YCZ8-F1
#
_entry.id   AF-A0A506YCZ8-F1
#
_cell.length_a   1.000
_cell.length_b   1.000
_cell.length_c   1.000
_cell.angle_alpha   90.00
_cell.angle_beta   90.00
_cell.angle_gamma   90.00
#
_symmetry.space_group_name_H-M   'P 1'
#
loop_
_entity.id
_entity.type
_entity.pdbx_description
1 polymer ?
#
loop_
_entity_poly.entity_id
_entity_poly.type
_entity_poly.pdbx_seq_one_letter_code
_entity_poly.pdbx_strand_id
1 'polypeptide(L)' 'MSAAIAQPNAVIAGRWKHVDSALWVATVRGGAEHIGLVQRTPDGYDARDRLDRRIDVFPDHRSAARAVLDTYADGVIA' A
#
# COMPACT_ATOMS: atom_id res chain seq x y z
N MET A 1 -7.12 16.41 30.84
CA MET A 1 -7.87 15.54 29.91
C MET A 1 -7.02 15.41 28.65
N SER A 2 -6.23 14.34 28.54
CA SER A 2 -5.38 14.12 27.37
C SER A 2 -6.19 13.36 26.33
N ALA A 3 -6.45 14.00 25.20
CA ALA A 3 -7.05 13.35 24.04
C ALA A 3 -6.15 12.17 23.64
N ALA A 4 -6.74 10.97 23.53
CA ALA A 4 -6.08 9.85 22.90
C ALA A 4 -5.90 10.19 21.42
N ILE A 5 -4.73 10.71 21.07
CA ILE A 5 -4.32 10.87 19.69
C ILE A 5 -4.15 9.43 19.20
N ALA A 6 -5.11 8.94 18.42
CA ALA A 6 -4.93 7.69 17.67
C ALA A 6 -3.60 7.83 16.94
N GLN A 7 -2.64 6.97 17.25
CA GLN A 7 -1.36 6.97 16.56
C GLN A 7 -1.68 6.84 15.06
N PRO A 8 -1.11 7.67 14.16
CA PRO A 8 -1.34 7.60 12.70
C PRO A 8 -0.77 6.33 12.05
N ASN A 9 -0.57 5.30 12.87
CA ASN A 9 -0.01 4.00 12.58
C ASN A 9 -1.09 2.93 12.84
N ALA A 10 -2.33 3.15 12.40
CA ALA A 10 -3.17 2.00 12.08
C ALA A 10 -2.50 1.31 10.88
N VAL A 11 -1.40 0.61 11.16
CA VAL A 11 -0.64 -0.19 10.23
C VAL A 11 -1.61 -1.26 9.80
N ILE A 12 -2.32 -1.01 8.71
CA ILE A 12 -2.82 -2.10 7.89
C ILE A 12 -1.55 -2.85 7.56
N ALA A 13 -1.32 -3.94 8.29
CA ALA A 13 -0.10 -4.72 8.20
C ALA A 13 -0.17 -5.52 6.90
N GLY A 14 -0.16 -4.82 5.76
CA GLY A 14 -0.17 -5.42 4.45
C GLY A 14 0.99 -6.39 4.36
N ARG A 15 0.68 -7.64 4.04
CA ARG A 15 1.69 -8.63 3.69
C ARG A 15 2.09 -8.37 2.25
N TRP A 16 3.33 -7.97 2.04
CA TRP A 16 3.89 -7.82 0.71
C TRP A 16 4.44 -9.16 0.22
N LYS A 17 4.00 -9.58 -0.96
CA LYS A 17 4.50 -10.76 -1.67
C LYS A 17 5.17 -10.30 -2.97
N HIS A 18 6.40 -10.74 -3.18
CA HIS A 18 7.08 -10.59 -4.46
C HIS A 18 6.48 -11.59 -5.46
N VAL A 19 5.97 -11.10 -6.58
CA VAL A 19 5.42 -11.93 -7.66
C VAL A 19 6.50 -12.21 -8.69
N ASP A 20 7.27 -11.19 -9.04
CA ASP A 20 8.46 -11.25 -9.89
C ASP A 20 9.46 -10.15 -9.48
N SER A 21 10.57 -9.97 -10.21
CA SER A 21 11.64 -9.01 -9.89
C SER A 21 11.24 -7.53 -9.95
N ALA A 22 10.08 -7.22 -10.51
CA ALA A 22 9.55 -5.88 -10.65
C ALA A 22 8.16 -5.72 -10.01
N LEU A 23 7.52 -6.76 -9.49
CA LEU A 23 6.14 -6.70 -9.01
C LEU A 23 6.01 -7.18 -7.56
N TRP A 24 5.44 -6.32 -6.72
CA TRP A 24 5.04 -6.62 -5.35
C TRP A 24 3.53 -6.46 -5.20
N VAL A 25 2.88 -7.43 -4.58
CA VAL A 25 1.45 -7.41 -4.29
C VAL A 25 1.24 -7.36 -2.78
N ALA A 26 0.38 -6.44 -2.32
CA ALA A 26 -0.04 -6.34 -0.92
C ALA A 26 -1.36 -7.08 -0.69
N THR A 27 -1.41 -7.85 0.40
CA THR A 27 -2.65 -8.46 0.90
C THR A 27 -2.87 -8.16 2.38
N VAL A 28 -4.11 -8.28 2.86
CA VAL A 28 -4.43 -8.15 4.29
C VAL A 28 -3.76 -9.27 5.08
N ARG A 29 -3.18 -8.96 6.25
CA ARG A 29 -2.56 -9.97 7.13
C ARG A 29 -3.63 -10.97 7.59
N GLY A 30 -3.44 -12.24 7.25
CA GLY A 30 -4.38 -13.31 7.63
C GLY A 30 -5.54 -13.52 6.64
N GLY A 31 -5.58 -12.78 5.53
CA GLY A 31 -6.57 -12.93 4.47
C GLY A 31 -5.96 -13.02 3.08
N ALA A 32 -6.80 -13.34 2.09
CA ALA A 32 -6.46 -13.31 0.68
C ALA A 32 -6.84 -11.97 0.00
N GLU A 33 -7.41 -11.02 0.76
CA GLU A 33 -7.86 -9.74 0.22
C GLU A 33 -6.68 -8.93 -0.31
N HIS A 34 -6.78 -8.54 -1.57
CA HIS A 34 -5.82 -7.69 -2.26
C HIS A 34 -6.03 -6.22 -1.86
N ILE A 35 -4.94 -5.58 -1.46
CA ILE A 35 -4.91 -4.18 -1.00
C ILE A 35 -4.40 -3.26 -2.12
N GLY A 36 -3.52 -3.77 -2.97
CA GLY A 36 -2.90 -3.04 -4.06
C GLY A 36 -1.56 -3.67 -4.45
N LEU A 37 -0.82 -2.99 -5.31
CA LEU A 37 0.45 -3.47 -5.82
C LEU A 37 1.44 -2.32 -6.06
N VAL A 38 2.71 -2.68 -6.13
CA VAL A 38 3.79 -1.80 -6.54
C VAL A 38 4.52 -2.48 -7.68
N GLN A 39 4.76 -1.75 -8.77
CA GLN A 39 5.54 -2.23 -9.90
C GLN A 39 6.76 -1.33 -10.12
N ARG A 40 7.95 -1.91 -10.22
CA ARG A 40 9.17 -1.20 -10.63
C ARG A 40 9.10 -0.95 -12.13
N THR A 41 9.34 0.30 -12.49
CA THR A 41 9.39 0.82 -13.86
C THR A 41 10.73 1.53 -14.08
N PRO A 42 11.08 1.91 -15.32
CA PRO A 42 12.25 2.76 -15.57
C PRO A 42 12.20 4.10 -14.82
N ASP A 43 11.00 4.62 -14.57
CA ASP A 43 10.77 5.94 -13.97
C ASP A 43 10.61 5.90 -12.43
N GLY A 44 10.63 4.72 -11.83
CA GLY A 44 10.48 4.54 -10.37
C GLY A 44 9.57 3.37 -10.01
N TYR A 45 8.72 3.55 -9.00
CA TYR A 45 7.81 2.54 -8.46
C TYR A 45 6.36 3.00 -8.64
N ASP A 46 5.66 2.40 -9.61
CA ASP A 46 4.24 2.61 -9.90
C ASP A 46 3.39 1.94 -8.81
N ALA A 47 2.73 2.74 -7.98
CA ALA A 47 1.86 2.28 -6.91
C ALA A 47 0.40 2.27 -7.39
N ARG A 48 -0.31 1.18 -7.12
CA ARG A 48 -1.71 1.02 -7.52
C ARG A 48 -2.57 0.49 -6.39
N ASP A 49 -3.83 0.92 -6.37
CA ASP A 49 -4.81 0.51 -5.37
C ASP A 49 -5.37 -0.90 -5.65
N ARG A 50 -6.29 -1.36 -4.78
CA ARG A 50 -6.94 -2.67 -4.90
C ARG A 50 -7.75 -2.88 -6.19
N LEU A 51 -8.05 -1.81 -6.93
CA LEU A 51 -8.78 -1.84 -8.20
C LEU A 51 -7.81 -1.67 -9.39
N ASP A 52 -6.51 -1.80 -9.17
CA ASP A 52 -5.44 -1.57 -10.15
C ASP A 52 -5.43 -0.12 -10.71
N ARG A 53 -6.00 0.84 -9.97
CA ARG A 53 -5.94 2.26 -10.34
C ARG A 53 -4.62 2.82 -9.85
N ARG A 54 -3.94 3.55 -10.74
CA ARG A 54 -2.69 4.23 -10.41
C ARG A 54 -2.93 5.29 -9.33
N ILE A 55 -2.14 5.21 -8.26
CA ILE A 55 -2.06 6.20 -7.20
C ILE A 55 -1.04 7.25 -7.63
N ASP A 56 0.22 6.85 -7.79
CA ASP A 56 1.31 7.68 -8.31
C ASP A 56 2.57 6.83 -8.62
N VAL A 57 3.64 7.47 -9.13
CA VAL A 57 4.99 6.88 -9.24
C VAL A 57 5.92 7.52 -8.23
N PHE A 58 6.65 6.67 -7.50
CA PHE A 58 7.55 7.09 -6.42
C PHE A 58 9.01 6.77 -6.75
N PRO A 59 9.97 7.52 -6.20
CA PRO A 59 11.39 7.27 -6.42
C PRO A 59 11.87 5.95 -5.77
N ASP A 60 11.15 5.45 -4.76
CA ASP A 60 11.53 4.25 -4.01
C ASP A 60 10.31 3.39 -3.63
N HIS A 61 10.57 2.09 -3.42
CA HIS A 61 9.55 1.10 -3.08
C HIS A 61 8.83 1.42 -1.76
N ARG A 62 9.53 1.98 -0.77
CA ARG A 62 8.95 2.22 0.56
C ARG A 62 7.89 3.31 0.50
N SER A 63 8.15 4.38 -0.25
CA SER A 63 7.20 5.46 -0.51
C SER A 63 5.97 4.96 -1.28
N ALA A 64 6.17 4.17 -2.34
CA ALA A 64 5.09 3.53 -3.10
C ALA A 64 4.23 2.59 -2.22
N ALA A 65 4.88 1.72 -1.45
CA ALA A 65 4.20 0.79 -0.55
C ALA A 65 3.37 1.52 0.51
N ARG A 66 3.87 2.65 1.03
CA ARG A 66 3.12 3.47 1.98
C ARG A 66 1.87 4.07 1.34
N ALA A 67 1.98 4.62 0.12
CA ALA A 67 0.84 5.18 -0.58
C ALA A 67 -0.29 4.16 -0.83
N VAL A 68 0.05 2.90 -1.16
CA VAL A 68 -0.93 1.80 -1.28
C VAL A 68 -1.67 1.56 0.04
N LEU A 69 -0.93 1.50 1.15
CA LEU A 69 -1.53 1.25 2.47
C LEU A 69 -2.43 2.41 2.92
N ASP A 70 -1.97 3.66 2.72
CA ASP A 70 -2.72 4.86 3.09
C ASP A 70 -4.02 4.96 2.25
N THR A 71 -3.94 4.73 0.93
CA THR A 71 -5.11 4.73 0.03
C THR A 71 -6.14 3.68 0.43
N TYR A 72 -5.69 2.48 0.81
CA TYR A 72 -6.60 1.43 1.26
C TYR A 72 -7.23 1.76 2.62
N ALA A 73 -6.47 2.35 3.55
CA ALA A 73 -6.99 2.79 4.85
C ALA A 73 -8.09 3.85 4.69
N ASP A 74 -7.87 4.84 3.82
CA ASP A 74 -8.86 5.89 3.52
C ASP A 74 -10.15 5.30 2.93
N GLY A 75 -10.02 4.31 2.04
CA GLY A 75 -11.17 3.62 1.43
C GLY A 75 -11.93 2.67 2.36
N VAL A 76 -11.37 2.30 3.51
CA VAL A 76 -12.02 1.47 4.55
C VAL A 76 -12.75 2.31 5.59
N ILE A 77 -12.31 3.56 5.80
CA ILE A 77 -12.88 4.49 6.79
C ILE A 77 -14.08 5.28 6.21
N ALA A 78 -14.27 5.27 4.88
CA ALA A 78 -15.34 5.96 4.16
C ALA A 78 -16.71 5.26 4.21
#